data_AF-A0AAE0LBZ7-F1
#
_entry.id   AF-A0AAE0LBZ7-F1
#
_cell.length_a   1.000
_cell.length_b   1.000
_cell.length_c   1.000
_cell.angle_alpha   90.00
_cell.angle_beta   90.00
_cell.angle_gamma   90.00
#
_symmetry.space_group_name_H-M   'P 1'
#
loop_
_entity.id
_entity.type
_entity.pdbx_description
1 polymer ?
#
loop_
_entity_poly.entity_id
_entity_poly.type
_entity_poly.pdbx_seq_one_letter_code
_entity_poly.pdbx_strand_id
1 'polypeptide(L)'
;MPGWDGGHRTELVLSDVRKDEVLTWYKEVPELLNQFQSKFAYGKNYELLRAAAARVGKKFYNLQTFCDTRFAQAERKVYKNFILNYLAIVTHFREKVSSGKEEEKTYASTFLGELYKLTLVVTVLGLADLLRKVKAISLFQQTVNTLPWEVAEREKQFADDFDQTYTSQLDFKDRDTARVPLSEEDFPMLCAHQAEIETQGTFQEWCTCMVRNHGRLL
;
A
#
# COMPACT_ATOMS: atom_id res chain seq x y z
N MET A 1 -17.45 32.68 -1.99
CA MET A 1 -16.98 32.27 -0.65
C MET A 1 -15.50 31.96 -0.76
N PRO A 2 -14.64 32.31 0.23
CA PRO A 2 -13.27 31.82 0.25
C PRO A 2 -13.36 30.30 0.47
N GLY A 3 -13.41 29.58 -0.65
CA GLY A 3 -13.68 28.16 -0.68
C GLY A 3 -12.48 27.43 -0.10
N TRP A 4 -12.76 26.42 0.71
CA TRP A 4 -11.78 25.44 1.12
C TRP A 4 -10.90 25.04 -0.06
N ASP A 5 -9.58 25.09 0.17
CA ASP A 5 -8.55 24.68 -0.80
C ASP A 5 -8.91 23.30 -1.37
N GLY A 6 -8.78 23.13 -2.70
CA GLY A 6 -9.10 21.89 -3.41
C GLY A 6 -8.38 20.69 -2.80
N GLY A 7 -7.15 20.91 -2.31
CA GLY A 7 -6.38 19.93 -1.56
C GLY A 7 -7.17 19.39 -0.36
N HIS A 8 -7.75 20.27 0.46
CA HIS A 8 -8.54 19.85 1.61
C HIS A 8 -9.79 19.05 1.21
N ARG A 9 -10.46 19.40 0.10
CA ARG A 9 -11.64 18.66 -0.37
C ARG A 9 -11.30 17.23 -0.77
N THR A 10 -10.17 17.04 -1.46
CA THR A 10 -9.65 15.71 -1.81
C THR A 10 -9.47 14.83 -0.56
N GLU A 11 -8.99 15.42 0.53
CA GLU A 11 -8.77 14.72 1.79
C GLU A 11 -10.08 14.38 2.52
N LEU A 12 -11.09 15.26 2.42
CA LEU A 12 -12.44 14.96 2.92
C LEU A 12 -13.07 13.80 2.16
N VAL A 13 -12.97 13.78 0.83
CA VAL A 13 -13.46 12.66 0.01
C VAL A 13 -12.82 11.34 0.43
N LEU A 14 -11.51 11.29 0.62
CA LEU A 14 -10.85 10.08 1.12
C LEU A 14 -11.34 9.68 2.52
N SER A 15 -11.51 10.65 3.42
CA SER A 15 -12.08 10.41 4.74
C SER A 15 -13.48 9.79 4.66
N ASP A 16 -14.31 10.25 3.74
CA ASP A 16 -15.68 9.77 3.57
C ASP A 16 -15.69 8.36 2.95
N VAL A 17 -14.84 8.10 1.95
CA VAL A 17 -14.66 6.77 1.36
C VAL A 17 -14.21 5.75 2.42
N ARG A 18 -13.38 6.13 3.38
CA ARG A 18 -12.98 5.24 4.51
C ARG A 18 -14.11 4.92 5.48
N LYS A 19 -15.12 5.79 5.57
CA LYS A 19 -16.29 5.61 6.45
C LYS A 19 -17.44 4.90 5.74
N ASP A 20 -17.32 4.65 4.44
CA ASP A 20 -18.34 3.96 3.66
C ASP A 20 -18.52 2.51 4.14
N GLU A 21 -19.74 2.17 4.55
CA GLU A 21 -20.09 0.84 5.07
C GLU A 21 -19.97 -0.26 4.01
N VAL A 22 -19.99 0.09 2.72
CA VAL A 22 -19.78 -0.85 1.61
C VAL A 22 -18.30 -1.20 1.45
N LEU A 23 -17.39 -0.31 1.87
CA LEU A 23 -15.94 -0.43 1.69
C LEU A 23 -15.25 -0.83 2.99
N THR A 24 -15.80 -1.80 3.74
CA THR A 24 -15.25 -2.24 5.04
C THR A 24 -13.78 -2.64 4.96
N TRP A 25 -13.36 -3.28 3.86
CA TRP A 25 -11.98 -3.68 3.61
C TRP A 25 -11.01 -2.49 3.66
N TYR A 26 -11.43 -1.29 3.26
CA TYR A 26 -10.58 -0.11 3.25
C TYR A 26 -10.31 0.40 4.66
N LYS A 27 -11.18 0.08 5.61
CA LYS A 27 -10.98 0.32 7.05
C LYS A 27 -10.18 -0.81 7.72
N GLU A 28 -10.45 -2.07 7.36
CA GLU A 28 -9.82 -3.23 7.97
C GLU A 28 -8.32 -3.35 7.67
N VAL A 29 -7.90 -2.99 6.45
CA VAL A 29 -6.49 -3.06 6.05
C VAL A 29 -5.59 -2.17 6.93
N PRO A 30 -5.84 -0.86 7.10
CA PRO A 30 -5.02 -0.03 7.96
C PRO A 30 -5.06 -0.46 9.43
N GLU A 31 -6.18 -0.99 9.93
CA GLU A 31 -6.26 -1.58 11.28
C GLU A 31 -5.32 -2.78 11.44
N LEU A 32 -5.34 -3.71 10.48
CA LEU A 32 -4.44 -4.85 10.46
C LEU A 32 -2.97 -4.40 10.36
N LEU A 33 -2.66 -3.44 9.50
CA LEU A 33 -1.30 -2.88 9.40
C LEU A 33 -0.87 -2.20 10.70
N ASN A 34 -1.75 -1.46 11.37
CA ASN A 34 -1.46 -0.87 12.67
C ASN A 34 -1.14 -1.94 13.72
N GLN A 35 -1.79 -3.11 13.68
CA GLN A 35 -1.44 -4.23 14.56
C GLN A 35 0.00 -4.71 14.30
N PHE A 36 0.41 -4.88 13.04
CA PHE A 36 1.80 -5.21 12.70
C PHE A 36 2.77 -4.13 13.19
N GLN A 37 2.48 -2.87 12.89
CA GLN A 37 3.38 -1.76 13.15
C GLN A 37 3.56 -1.48 14.63
N SER A 38 2.49 -1.63 15.44
CA SER A 38 2.57 -1.47 16.90
C SER A 38 3.63 -2.37 17.54
N LYS A 39 3.91 -3.53 16.94
CA LYS A 39 4.93 -4.48 17.42
C LYS A 39 6.35 -4.04 17.14
N PHE A 40 6.53 -3.21 16.11
CA PHE A 40 7.80 -2.74 15.62
C PHE A 40 7.98 -1.24 15.81
N ALA A 41 7.08 -0.54 16.50
CA ALA A 41 7.12 0.91 16.60
C ALA A 41 8.37 1.42 17.35
N TYR A 42 8.81 0.70 18.38
CA TYR A 42 9.98 1.02 19.18
C TYR A 42 10.55 -0.20 19.92
N GLY A 43 11.74 -0.05 20.50
CA GLY A 43 12.34 -1.04 21.39
C GLY A 43 12.95 -2.26 20.69
N LYS A 44 12.99 -3.39 21.39
CA LYS A 44 13.72 -4.59 20.96
C LYS A 44 13.25 -5.13 19.60
N ASN A 45 11.94 -5.16 19.37
CA ASN A 45 11.39 -5.69 18.12
C ASN A 45 11.71 -4.81 16.91
N TYR A 46 11.79 -3.49 17.09
CA TYR A 46 12.23 -2.56 16.04
C TYR A 46 13.66 -2.90 15.58
N GLU A 47 14.59 -3.08 16.54
CA GLU A 47 15.98 -3.44 16.23
C GLU A 47 16.07 -4.84 15.59
N LEU A 48 15.26 -5.81 16.05
CA LEU A 48 15.19 -7.13 15.44
C LEU A 48 14.70 -7.09 14.00
N LEU A 49 13.70 -6.27 13.69
CA LEU A 49 13.19 -6.10 12.33
C LEU A 49 14.22 -5.39 11.44
N ARG A 50 14.91 -4.38 11.97
CA ARG A 50 16.03 -3.71 11.28
C ARG A 50 17.17 -4.68 10.97
N ALA A 51 17.50 -5.57 11.91
CA ALA A 51 18.48 -6.63 11.69
C ALA A 51 17.99 -7.66 10.66
N ALA A 52 16.70 -8.00 10.66
CA ALA A 52 16.11 -8.87 9.64
C ALA A 52 16.19 -8.26 8.24
N ALA A 53 15.92 -6.95 8.11
CA ALA A 53 16.08 -6.21 6.86
C ALA A 53 17.53 -6.26 6.36
N ALA A 54 18.50 -6.06 7.24
CA ALA A 54 19.93 -6.18 6.90
C ALA A 54 20.30 -7.60 6.43
N ARG A 55 19.80 -8.66 7.09
CA ARG A 55 20.04 -10.06 6.69
C ARG A 55 19.53 -10.37 5.29
N VAL A 56 18.39 -9.80 4.90
CA VAL A 56 17.82 -9.97 3.56
C VAL A 56 18.37 -8.97 2.53
N GLY A 57 19.41 -8.20 2.88
CA GLY A 57 20.03 -7.23 1.99
C GLY A 57 19.13 -6.06 1.61
N LYS A 58 18.20 -5.68 2.50
CA LYS A 58 17.24 -4.59 2.25
C LYS A 58 17.47 -3.40 3.16
N LYS A 59 17.26 -2.21 2.60
CA LYS A 59 17.16 -0.98 3.37
C LYS A 59 15.93 -1.07 4.25
N PHE A 60 16.10 -0.82 5.55
CA PHE A 60 14.99 -0.71 6.48
C PHE A 60 14.27 0.63 6.31
N TYR A 61 12.94 0.61 6.25
CA TYR A 61 12.10 1.81 6.22
C TYR A 61 11.29 1.90 7.51
N ASN A 62 11.28 3.03 8.19
CA ASN A 62 10.52 3.13 9.43
C ASN A 62 9.02 2.92 9.18
N LEU A 63 8.45 1.91 9.84
CA LEU A 63 7.02 1.67 9.82
C LEU A 63 6.30 2.87 10.47
N GLN A 64 5.19 3.28 9.87
CA GLN A 64 4.42 4.44 10.33
C GLN A 64 3.00 4.04 10.63
N THR A 65 2.50 4.39 11.81
CA THR A 65 1.11 4.16 12.20
C THR A 65 0.16 4.94 11.32
N PHE A 66 -0.89 4.28 10.85
CA PHE A 66 -2.02 4.90 10.20
C PHE A 66 -2.80 5.78 11.18
N CYS A 67 -3.31 6.91 10.68
CA CYS A 67 -4.05 7.89 11.46
C CYS A 67 -5.17 8.48 10.60
N ASP A 68 -6.42 8.33 11.05
CA ASP A 68 -7.63 8.72 10.29
C ASP A 68 -7.68 10.18 9.87
N THR A 69 -7.04 11.05 10.67
CA THR A 69 -7.06 12.51 10.50
C THR A 69 -5.92 13.03 9.64
N ARG A 70 -5.05 12.16 9.12
CA ARG A 70 -3.91 12.55 8.28
C ARG A 70 -4.25 12.44 6.79
N PHE A 71 -3.52 13.21 5.99
CA PHE A 71 -3.69 13.28 4.55
C PHE A 71 -3.26 12.00 3.82
N ALA A 72 -3.74 11.83 2.58
CA ALA A 72 -3.45 10.75 1.65
C ALA A 72 -1.95 10.41 1.56
N GLN A 73 -1.11 11.45 1.63
CA GLN A 73 0.34 11.29 1.63
C GLN A 73 0.86 10.45 2.79
N ALA A 74 0.33 10.69 4.01
CA ALA A 74 0.74 9.97 5.20
C ALA A 74 0.29 8.52 5.11
N GLU A 75 -0.97 8.29 4.73
CA GLU A 75 -1.54 6.96 4.51
C GLU A 75 -0.75 6.16 3.48
N ARG A 76 -0.45 6.76 2.31
CA ARG A 76 0.39 6.12 1.30
C ARG A 76 1.72 5.67 1.87
N LYS A 77 2.33 6.46 2.74
CA LYS A 77 3.62 6.16 3.34
C LYS A 77 3.55 4.96 4.30
N VAL A 78 2.41 4.76 4.98
CA VAL A 78 2.11 3.53 5.76
C VAL A 78 2.22 2.31 4.85
N TYR A 79 1.45 2.28 3.76
CA TYR A 79 1.41 1.15 2.82
C TYR A 79 2.74 0.92 2.12
N LYS A 80 3.36 1.99 1.59
CA LYS A 80 4.66 1.92 0.93
C LYS A 80 5.74 1.37 1.87
N ASN A 81 5.82 1.87 3.11
CA ASN A 81 6.84 1.40 4.04
C ASN A 81 6.56 -0.03 4.51
N PHE A 82 5.30 -0.43 4.63
CA PHE A 82 4.96 -1.82 4.93
C PHE A 82 5.45 -2.76 3.83
N ILE A 83 5.13 -2.47 2.56
CA ILE A 83 5.58 -3.26 1.39
C ILE A 83 7.10 -3.34 1.34
N LEU A 84 7.79 -2.21 1.48
CA LEU A 84 9.25 -2.16 1.41
C LEU A 84 9.96 -2.97 2.52
N ASN A 85 9.29 -3.19 3.66
CA ASN A 85 9.79 -4.06 4.72
C ASN A 85 9.15 -5.45 4.72
N TYR A 86 8.27 -5.77 3.77
CA TYR A 86 7.44 -6.97 3.83
C TYR A 86 8.29 -8.25 4.02
N LEU A 87 9.38 -8.39 3.26
CA LEU A 87 10.26 -9.54 3.45
C LEU A 87 10.92 -9.54 4.84
N ALA A 88 11.37 -8.40 5.35
CA ALA A 88 11.97 -8.32 6.67
C ALA A 88 10.95 -8.74 7.76
N ILE A 89 9.68 -8.35 7.59
CA ILE A 89 8.58 -8.71 8.49
C ILE A 89 8.33 -10.23 8.41
N VAL A 90 8.22 -10.80 7.21
CA VAL A 90 8.04 -12.25 7.02
C VAL A 90 9.22 -13.02 7.62
N THR A 91 10.45 -12.63 7.34
CA THR A 91 11.67 -13.25 7.89
C THR A 91 11.67 -13.19 9.42
N HIS A 92 11.33 -12.04 10.01
CA HIS A 92 11.23 -11.90 11.45
C HIS A 92 10.24 -12.89 12.07
N PHE A 93 9.03 -12.98 11.52
CA PHE A 93 8.03 -13.91 12.06
C PHE A 93 8.37 -15.38 11.80
N ARG A 94 8.99 -15.71 10.65
CA ARG A 94 9.50 -17.08 10.39
C ARG A 94 10.52 -17.51 11.43
N GLU A 95 11.49 -16.66 11.73
CA GLU A 95 12.48 -16.91 12.78
C GLU A 95 11.79 -17.12 14.14
N LYS A 96 10.78 -16.30 14.46
CA LYS A 96 9.99 -16.46 15.69
C LYS A 96 9.21 -17.77 15.76
N VAL A 97 8.65 -18.26 14.65
CA VAL A 97 8.02 -19.59 14.61
C VAL A 97 9.04 -20.71 14.82
N SER A 98 10.24 -20.58 14.26
CA SER A 98 11.28 -21.60 14.37
C SER A 98 11.96 -21.64 15.75
N SER A 99 12.20 -20.48 16.37
CA SER A 99 13.04 -20.38 17.58
C SER A 99 12.35 -19.78 18.81
N GLY A 100 11.08 -19.38 18.71
CA GLY A 100 10.33 -18.75 19.80
C GLY A 100 9.86 -19.73 20.87
N LYS A 101 9.35 -19.19 21.99
CA LYS A 101 8.54 -19.97 22.95
C LYS A 101 7.18 -20.29 22.33
N GLU A 102 6.47 -21.29 22.86
CA GLU A 102 5.21 -21.77 22.26
C GLU A 102 4.16 -20.67 22.05
N GLU A 103 4.04 -19.74 23.00
CA GLU A 103 3.18 -18.56 22.87
C GLU A 103 3.62 -17.62 21.74
N GLU A 104 4.93 -17.38 21.62
CA GLU A 104 5.49 -16.55 20.54
C GLU A 104 5.34 -17.22 19.17
N LYS A 105 5.46 -18.55 19.12
CA LYS A 105 5.27 -19.33 17.88
C LYS A 105 3.82 -19.28 17.41
N THR A 106 2.88 -19.49 18.32
CA THR A 106 1.44 -19.42 18.01
C THR A 106 1.09 -18.04 17.48
N TYR A 107 1.52 -17.00 18.20
CA TYR A 107 1.35 -15.62 17.78
C TYR A 107 1.98 -15.33 16.40
N ALA A 108 3.25 -15.67 16.20
CA ALA A 108 3.95 -15.44 14.94
C ALA A 108 3.33 -16.21 13.77
N SER A 109 2.79 -17.40 14.02
CA SER A 109 2.10 -18.22 13.01
C SER A 109 0.80 -17.55 12.56
N THR A 110 0.01 -16.99 13.47
CA THR A 110 -1.20 -16.23 13.13
C THR A 110 -0.87 -15.03 12.24
N PHE A 111 0.15 -14.23 12.62
CA PHE A 111 0.57 -13.07 11.83
C PHE A 111 1.16 -13.46 10.47
N LEU A 112 1.89 -14.57 10.37
CA LEU A 112 2.33 -15.12 9.08
C LEU A 112 1.14 -15.55 8.22
N GLY A 113 0.12 -16.17 8.80
CA GLY A 113 -1.10 -16.54 8.10
C GLY A 113 -1.76 -15.34 7.42
N GLU A 114 -1.85 -14.21 8.12
CA GLU A 114 -2.35 -12.95 7.56
C GLU A 114 -1.44 -12.39 6.46
N LEU A 115 -0.12 -12.36 6.69
CA LEU A 115 0.84 -11.89 5.68
C LEU A 115 0.77 -12.71 4.40
N TYR A 116 0.48 -14.01 4.50
CA TYR A 116 0.44 -14.92 3.36
C TYR A 116 -0.85 -14.82 2.53
N LYS A 117 -1.84 -14.06 3.00
CA LYS A 117 -3.03 -13.80 2.21
C LYS A 117 -2.67 -12.92 1.01
N LEU A 118 -2.77 -13.48 -0.19
CA LEU A 118 -2.55 -12.76 -1.44
C LEU A 118 -3.43 -11.51 -1.53
N THR A 119 -4.68 -11.61 -1.04
CA THR A 119 -5.63 -10.48 -0.98
C THR A 119 -5.06 -9.31 -0.21
N LEU A 120 -4.43 -9.51 0.95
CA LEU A 120 -3.81 -8.44 1.72
C LEU A 120 -2.72 -7.75 0.90
N VAL A 121 -1.81 -8.53 0.32
CA VAL A 121 -0.64 -7.96 -0.40
C VAL A 121 -1.09 -7.17 -1.62
N VAL A 122 -1.99 -7.74 -2.44
CA VAL A 122 -2.54 -7.05 -3.62
C VAL A 122 -3.27 -5.77 -3.21
N THR A 123 -4.08 -5.81 -2.15
CA THR A 123 -4.80 -4.62 -1.67
C THR A 123 -3.83 -3.53 -1.21
N VAL A 124 -2.78 -3.86 -0.46
CA VAL A 124 -1.80 -2.86 0.01
C VAL A 124 -0.99 -2.28 -1.16
N LEU A 125 -0.62 -3.09 -2.15
CA LEU A 125 0.03 -2.61 -3.38
C LEU A 125 -0.88 -1.65 -4.16
N GLY A 126 -2.13 -2.05 -4.39
CA GLY A 126 -3.12 -1.23 -5.10
C GLY A 126 -3.42 0.08 -4.37
N LEU A 127 -3.60 0.06 -3.05
CA LEU A 127 -3.79 1.27 -2.25
C LEU A 127 -2.58 2.20 -2.32
N ALA A 128 -1.35 1.68 -2.30
CA ALA A 128 -0.13 2.49 -2.40
C ALA A 128 0.00 3.19 -3.77
N ASP A 129 -0.46 2.54 -4.84
CA ASP A 129 -0.49 3.07 -6.20
C ASP A 129 -1.63 4.08 -6.40
N LEU A 130 -2.85 3.78 -5.94
CA LEU A 130 -3.99 4.70 -6.00
C LEU A 130 -3.71 5.99 -5.23
N LEU A 131 -3.26 5.88 -3.97
CA LEU A 131 -2.93 7.03 -3.16
C LEU A 131 -1.72 7.82 -3.70
N ARG A 132 -0.91 7.25 -4.59
CA ARG A 132 0.16 8.00 -5.28
C ARG A 132 -0.45 9.08 -6.17
N LYS A 133 -1.48 8.76 -6.95
CA LYS A 133 -2.14 9.72 -7.85
C LYS A 133 -2.99 10.70 -7.04
N VAL A 134 -3.72 10.24 -6.03
CA VAL A 134 -4.49 11.13 -5.14
C VAL A 134 -3.56 12.13 -4.41
N LYS A 135 -2.41 11.67 -3.93
CA LYS A 135 -1.37 12.56 -3.39
C LYS A 135 -0.89 13.57 -4.43
N ALA A 136 -0.68 13.16 -5.68
CA ALA A 136 -0.16 14.04 -6.73
C ALA A 136 -1.12 15.20 -7.03
N ILE A 137 -2.43 14.93 -7.14
CA ILE A 137 -3.42 16.00 -7.33
C ILE A 137 -3.55 16.87 -6.06
N SER A 138 -3.59 16.27 -4.87
CA SER A 138 -3.65 17.00 -3.60
C SER A 138 -2.48 17.97 -3.42
N LEU A 139 -1.25 17.56 -3.78
CA LEU A 139 -0.08 18.43 -3.76
C LEU A 139 -0.11 19.52 -4.83
N PHE A 140 -0.62 19.20 -6.02
CA PHE A 140 -0.76 20.17 -7.10
C PHE A 140 -1.73 21.31 -6.72
N GLN A 141 -2.87 20.95 -6.12
CA GLN A 141 -3.86 21.90 -5.60
C GLN A 141 -3.25 22.84 -4.54
N GLN A 142 -2.30 22.34 -3.74
CA GLN A 142 -1.62 23.11 -2.69
C GLN A 142 -0.39 23.91 -3.17
N THR A 143 -0.06 23.86 -4.47
CA THR A 143 1.14 24.51 -4.98
C THR A 143 0.96 26.03 -5.04
N VAL A 144 1.92 26.75 -4.44
CA VAL A 144 1.94 28.22 -4.50
C VAL A 144 2.31 28.65 -5.93
N ASN A 145 1.54 29.58 -6.49
CA ASN A 145 1.64 30.10 -7.87
C ASN A 145 0.98 29.27 -8.98
N THR A 146 0.16 28.27 -8.66
CA THR A 146 -0.71 27.64 -9.66
C THR A 146 -1.95 28.49 -9.89
N LEU A 147 -2.30 28.71 -11.16
CA LEU A 147 -3.46 29.50 -11.54
C LEU A 147 -4.74 28.66 -11.41
N PRO A 148 -5.89 29.25 -11.04
CA PRO A 148 -7.11 28.47 -10.78
C PRO A 148 -7.56 27.58 -11.94
N TRP A 149 -7.35 27.99 -13.19
CA TRP A 149 -7.70 27.17 -14.36
C TRP A 149 -6.77 25.98 -14.57
N GLU A 150 -5.49 26.09 -14.19
CA GLU A 150 -4.53 24.98 -14.25
C GLU A 150 -4.93 23.90 -13.23
N VAL A 151 -5.39 24.31 -12.05
CA VAL A 151 -5.97 23.39 -11.05
C VAL A 151 -7.19 22.67 -11.63
N ALA A 152 -8.14 23.41 -12.21
CA ALA A 152 -9.35 22.83 -12.77
C ALA A 152 -9.06 21.86 -13.94
N GLU A 153 -8.12 22.21 -14.82
CA GLU A 153 -7.69 21.34 -15.92
C GLU A 153 -7.05 20.05 -15.40
N ARG A 154 -6.19 20.17 -14.38
CA ARG A 154 -5.53 19.01 -13.77
C ARG A 154 -6.50 18.11 -13.01
N GLU A 155 -7.49 18.69 -12.32
CA GLU A 155 -8.57 17.94 -11.67
C GLU A 155 -9.40 17.17 -12.68
N LYS A 156 -9.77 17.81 -13.79
CA LYS A 156 -10.50 17.16 -14.88
C LYS A 156 -9.69 16.02 -15.49
N GLN A 157 -8.42 16.26 -15.80
CA GLN A 157 -7.52 15.21 -16.32
C GLN A 157 -7.44 14.03 -15.34
N PHE A 158 -7.27 14.29 -14.04
CA PHE A 158 -7.25 13.25 -13.03
C PHE A 158 -8.56 12.44 -13.01
N ALA A 159 -9.72 13.09 -13.09
CA ALA A 159 -11.02 12.41 -13.13
C ALA A 159 -11.19 11.55 -14.40
N ASP A 160 -10.82 12.10 -15.56
CA ASP A 160 -10.88 11.41 -16.85
C ASP A 160 -9.93 10.19 -16.85
N ASP A 161 -8.70 10.35 -16.35
CA ASP A 161 -7.72 9.26 -16.19
C ASP A 161 -8.27 8.18 -15.26
N PHE A 162 -8.89 8.56 -14.14
CA PHE A 162 -9.45 7.61 -13.18
C PHE A 162 -10.61 6.80 -13.77
N ASP A 163 -11.54 7.45 -14.45
CA ASP A 163 -12.70 6.79 -15.04
C ASP A 163 -12.32 5.85 -16.20
N GLN A 164 -11.46 6.33 -17.10
CA GLN A 164 -11.10 5.58 -18.32
C GLN A 164 -10.05 4.51 -18.08
N THR A 165 -9.06 4.78 -17.22
CA THR A 165 -7.86 3.97 -17.09
C THR A 165 -7.89 3.10 -15.85
N TYR A 166 -8.33 3.65 -14.70
CA TYR A 166 -8.31 2.91 -13.44
C TYR A 166 -9.47 1.94 -13.34
N THR A 167 -10.69 2.36 -13.69
CA THR A 167 -11.85 1.46 -13.69
C THR A 167 -11.64 0.30 -14.66
N SER A 168 -11.13 0.57 -15.87
CA SER A 168 -10.92 -0.48 -16.88
C SER A 168 -9.78 -1.46 -16.54
N GLN A 169 -8.71 -1.01 -15.89
CA GLN A 169 -7.60 -1.88 -15.47
C GLN A 169 -7.89 -2.67 -14.18
N LEU A 170 -8.82 -2.20 -13.34
CA LEU A 170 -9.18 -2.84 -12.07
C LEU A 170 -10.51 -3.59 -12.10
N ASP A 171 -11.31 -3.47 -13.17
CA ASP A 171 -12.56 -4.23 -13.29
C ASP A 171 -12.26 -5.68 -13.68
N PHE A 172 -12.24 -6.55 -12.67
CA PHE A 172 -12.05 -7.99 -12.84
C PHE A 172 -13.36 -8.75 -13.10
N LYS A 173 -14.50 -8.06 -13.19
CA LYS A 173 -15.82 -8.73 -13.23
C LYS A 173 -16.15 -9.38 -14.57
N ASP A 174 -15.55 -8.93 -15.66
CA ASP A 174 -15.79 -9.51 -16.98
C ASP A 174 -14.53 -10.24 -17.47
N ARG A 175 -14.50 -11.57 -17.32
CA ARG A 175 -13.37 -12.40 -17.78
C ARG A 175 -13.31 -12.55 -19.31
N ASP A 176 -14.39 -12.17 -20.01
CA ASP A 176 -14.57 -12.37 -21.45
C ASP A 176 -14.26 -11.13 -22.29
N THR A 177 -14.15 -9.93 -21.70
CA THR A 177 -13.62 -8.75 -22.39
C THR A 177 -12.09 -8.75 -22.33
N ALA A 178 -11.45 -8.27 -23.40
CA ALA A 178 -10.01 -8.18 -23.47
C ALA A 178 -9.50 -7.30 -22.31
N ARG A 179 -8.91 -7.93 -21.30
CA ARG A 179 -8.36 -7.25 -20.12
C ARG A 179 -7.42 -6.14 -20.57
N VAL A 180 -7.70 -4.92 -20.14
CA VAL A 180 -6.72 -3.84 -20.25
C VAL A 180 -5.56 -4.23 -19.31
N PRO A 181 -4.33 -4.41 -19.84
CA PRO A 181 -3.20 -4.79 -19.00
C PRO A 181 -2.92 -3.68 -17.98
N LEU A 182 -2.46 -4.07 -16.79
CA LEU A 182 -1.98 -3.11 -15.81
C LEU A 182 -0.80 -2.33 -16.40
N SER A 183 -0.86 -1.00 -16.32
CA SER A 183 0.21 -0.12 -16.79
C SER A 183 1.21 0.17 -15.67
N GLU A 184 2.51 0.02 -15.96
CA GLU A 184 3.59 0.36 -15.00
C GLU A 184 3.56 1.86 -14.63
N GLU A 185 3.04 2.71 -15.50
CA GLU A 185 2.86 4.13 -15.22
C GLU A 185 1.81 4.38 -14.14
N ASP A 186 0.74 3.60 -14.13
CA ASP A 186 -0.42 3.81 -13.27
C ASP A 186 -0.33 3.02 -11.98
N PHE A 187 0.08 1.76 -12.09
CA PHE A 187 0.22 0.81 -10.99
C PHE A 187 1.62 0.20 -10.94
N PRO A 188 2.68 1.00 -10.71
CA PRO A 188 4.05 0.49 -10.71
C PRO A 188 4.25 -0.63 -9.70
N MET A 189 3.61 -0.57 -8.53
CA MET A 189 3.75 -1.62 -7.51
C MET A 189 2.99 -2.90 -7.89
N LEU A 190 1.76 -2.80 -8.41
CA LEU A 190 1.04 -4.00 -8.87
C LEU A 190 1.68 -4.62 -10.11
N CYS A 191 2.09 -3.81 -11.10
CA CYS A 191 2.72 -4.30 -12.33
C CYS A 191 4.01 -5.05 -12.05
N ALA A 192 4.82 -4.55 -11.12
CA ALA A 192 6.04 -5.23 -10.67
C ALA A 192 5.78 -6.62 -10.07
N HIS A 193 4.52 -6.98 -9.79
CA HIS A 193 4.10 -8.25 -9.23
C HIS A 193 3.01 -8.95 -10.06
N GLN A 194 2.72 -8.48 -11.29
CA GLN A 194 1.59 -8.96 -12.07
C GLN A 194 1.73 -10.45 -12.46
N ALA A 195 2.90 -10.87 -12.92
CA ALA A 195 3.15 -12.27 -13.28
C ALA A 195 2.92 -13.21 -12.08
N GLU A 196 3.27 -12.75 -10.89
CA GLU A 196 3.11 -13.50 -9.65
C GLU A 196 1.64 -13.51 -9.17
N ILE A 197 0.90 -12.42 -9.37
CA ILE A 197 -0.56 -12.34 -9.11
C ILE A 197 -1.30 -13.32 -10.03
N GLU A 198 -0.92 -13.37 -11.31
CA GLU A 198 -1.58 -14.20 -12.31
C GLU A 198 -1.27 -15.69 -12.16
N THR A 199 -0.06 -16.05 -11.75
CA THR A 199 0.36 -17.46 -11.64
C THR A 199 -0.13 -18.18 -10.39
N GLN A 200 -0.66 -17.46 -9.38
CA GLN A 200 -0.89 -18.00 -8.04
C GLN A 200 0.31 -18.83 -7.53
N GLY A 201 1.53 -18.43 -7.91
CA GLY A 201 2.76 -19.18 -7.62
C GLY A 201 2.94 -19.42 -6.12
N THR A 202 3.84 -20.34 -5.75
CA THR A 202 4.06 -20.64 -4.34
C THR A 202 4.47 -19.36 -3.62
N PHE A 203 3.91 -19.14 -2.43
CA PHE A 203 4.12 -17.89 -1.67
C PHE A 203 5.62 -17.57 -1.43
N GLN A 204 6.48 -18.60 -1.44
CA GLN A 204 7.93 -18.48 -1.32
C GLN A 204 8.60 -17.90 -2.58
N GLU A 205 8.07 -18.19 -3.77
CA GLU A 205 8.44 -17.55 -5.04
C GLU A 205 8.03 -16.07 -5.01
N TRP A 206 6.84 -15.76 -4.51
CA TRP A 206 6.34 -14.39 -4.28
C TRP A 206 7.28 -13.55 -3.40
N CYS A 207 7.66 -14.07 -2.23
CA CYS A 207 8.58 -13.37 -1.32
C CYS A 207 9.95 -13.10 -1.96
N THR A 208 10.42 -14.03 -2.80
CA THR A 208 11.72 -13.92 -3.49
C THR A 208 11.63 -12.95 -4.67
N CYS A 209 10.49 -12.86 -5.35
CA CYS A 209 10.25 -11.88 -6.41
C CYS A 209 10.08 -10.46 -5.87
N MET A 210 9.39 -10.27 -4.74
CA MET A 210 9.34 -8.98 -4.02
C MET A 210 10.74 -8.42 -3.77
N VAL A 211 11.71 -9.28 -3.43
CA VAL A 211 13.13 -8.88 -3.31
C VAL A 211 13.72 -8.41 -4.62
N ARG A 212 13.45 -9.09 -5.73
CA ARG A 212 14.09 -8.80 -7.03
C ARG A 212 13.56 -7.51 -7.65
N ASN A 213 12.24 -7.27 -7.58
CA ASN A 213 11.61 -6.16 -8.30
C ASN A 213 11.66 -4.81 -7.55
N HIS A 214 11.91 -4.82 -6.23
CA HIS A 214 12.02 -3.58 -5.43
C HIS A 214 13.21 -2.67 -5.79
N GLY A 215 14.22 -3.15 -6.52
CA GLY A 215 15.30 -2.27 -7.03
C GLY A 215 14.81 -1.25 -8.05
N ARG A 216 13.63 -1.46 -8.66
CA ARG A 216 13.03 -0.59 -9.69
C ARG A 216 12.00 0.41 -9.13
N LEU A 217 11.56 0.25 -7.87
CA LEU A 217 10.46 1.01 -7.24
C LEU A 217 10.93 2.19 -6.36
N LEU A 218 12.24 2.45 -6.32
CA LEU A 218 12.89 3.56 -5.61
C LEU A 218 13.41 4.59 -6.60
#